data_AF-A0A935RC92-F1
#
_entry.id   AF-A0A935RC92-F1
#
_cell.length_a   1.000
_cell.length_b   1.000
_cell.length_c   1.000
_cell.angle_alpha   90.00
_cell.angle_beta   90.00
_cell.angle_gamma   90.00
#
_symmetry.space_group_name_H-M   'P 1'
#
loop_
_entity.id
_entity.type
_entity.pdbx_description
1 polymer ?
#
loop_
_entity_poly.entity_id
_entity_poly.type
_entity_poly.pdbx_seq_one_letter_code
_entity_poly.pdbx_strand_id
1 'polypeptide(L)'
;MKDRQVYLRHLADCLQRIREYTADGRQQFMNDRKTQDAVIRNLEIVGQIVRDLGPDSLAEQRPEVPWARIAGTRNILAHQYLGVDLSLIWNIVERELRPLEQAVQRFLDT
;
A
#
# COMPACT_ATOMS: atom_id res chain seq x y z
N MET A 1 17.18 -10.77 -12.12
CA MET A 1 15.84 -10.79 -11.50
C MET A 1 16.02 -10.31 -10.06
N LYS A 2 15.39 -9.21 -9.63
CA LYS A 2 15.49 -8.78 -8.23
C LYS A 2 14.87 -9.88 -7.35
N ASP A 3 15.50 -10.16 -6.21
CA ASP A 3 15.06 -11.19 -5.28
C ASP A 3 13.66 -10.86 -4.75
N ARG A 4 12.75 -11.84 -4.78
CA ARG A 4 11.37 -11.74 -4.25
C ARG A 4 11.38 -11.21 -2.82
N GLN A 5 12.35 -11.62 -2.01
CA GLN A 5 12.47 -11.18 -0.62
C GLN A 5 12.74 -9.68 -0.50
N VAL A 6 13.53 -9.10 -1.42
CA VAL A 6 13.81 -7.65 -1.46
C VAL A 6 12.54 -6.86 -1.75
N TYR A 7 11.70 -7.34 -2.68
CA TYR A 7 10.41 -6.71 -2.95
C TYR A 7 9.45 -6.78 -1.75
N LEU A 8 9.35 -7.94 -1.11
CA LEU A 8 8.48 -8.12 0.07
C LEU A 8 8.92 -7.24 1.24
N ARG A 9 10.23 -7.12 1.51
CA ARG A 9 10.74 -6.20 2.53
C ARG A 9 10.44 -4.75 2.20
N HIS A 10 10.65 -4.35 0.95
CA HIS A 10 10.33 -2.97 0.54
C HIS A 10 8.83 -2.67 0.61
N LEU A 11 7.99 -3.66 0.30
CA LEU A 11 6.54 -3.55 0.49
C LEU A 11 6.20 -3.34 1.97
N ALA A 12 6.81 -4.12 2.88
CA ALA A 12 6.64 -3.95 4.32
C ALA A 12 7.08 -2.55 4.80
N ASP A 13 8.23 -2.05 4.33
CA ASP A 13 8.73 -0.72 4.67
C ASP A 13 7.76 0.39 4.23
N CYS A 14 7.18 0.29 3.03
CA CYS A 14 6.18 1.25 2.56
C CYS A 14 4.93 1.27 3.42
N LEU A 15 4.42 0.09 3.82
CA LEU A 15 3.26 -0.01 4.70
C LEU A 15 3.55 0.58 6.07
N GLN A 16 4.73 0.27 6.63
CA GLN A 16 5.18 0.85 7.89
C GLN A 16 5.24 2.39 7.84
N ARG A 17 5.83 2.96 6.79
CA ARG A 17 5.89 4.42 6.61
C ARG A 17 4.50 5.05 6.56
N ILE A 18 3.56 4.44 5.82
CA ILE A 18 2.17 4.93 5.77
C ILE A 18 1.58 4.97 7.18
N ARG A 19 1.79 3.91 7.97
CA ARG A 19 1.30 3.83 9.35
C ARG A 19 1.91 4.90 10.25
N GLU A 20 3.22 5.12 10.13
CA GLU A 20 3.94 6.14 10.90
C GLU A 20 3.46 7.54 10.55
N TYR A 21 3.30 7.86 9.26
CA TYR A 21 2.86 9.18 8.81
C TYR A 21 1.40 9.48 9.17
N THR A 22 0.60 8.45 9.45
CA THR A 22 -0.83 8.59 9.76
C THR A 22 -1.15 8.33 11.24
N ALA A 23 -0.11 8.18 12.08
CA ALA A 23 -0.26 7.88 13.51
C ALA A 23 -1.06 8.94 14.30
N ASP A 24 -0.97 10.21 13.90
CA ASP A 24 -1.70 11.33 14.51
C ASP A 24 -3.18 11.40 14.08
N GLY A 25 -3.62 10.45 13.26
CA GLY A 25 -5.03 10.27 12.90
C GLY A 25 -5.51 11.14 11.74
N ARG A 26 -6.80 10.96 11.42
CA ARG A 26 -7.44 11.51 10.21
C ARG A 26 -7.32 13.03 10.12
N GLN A 27 -7.54 13.72 11.23
CA GLN A 27 -7.57 15.18 11.23
C GLN A 27 -6.20 15.77 10.86
N GLN A 28 -5.13 15.18 11.39
CA GLN A 28 -3.77 15.60 11.05
C GLN A 28 -3.45 15.29 9.59
N PHE A 29 -3.80 14.09 9.12
CA PHE A 29 -3.65 13.71 7.72
C PHE A 29 -4.36 14.68 6.76
N MET A 30 -5.60 15.08 7.06
CA MET A 30 -6.38 16.00 6.20
C MET A 30 -5.81 17.43 6.15
N ASN A 31 -5.06 17.83 7.19
CA ASN A 31 -4.50 19.17 7.29
C ASN A 31 -3.02 19.28 6.89
N ASP A 32 -2.34 18.15 6.66
CA ASP A 32 -0.92 18.13 6.29
C ASP A 32 -0.71 17.56 4.88
N ARG A 33 -0.54 18.48 3.92
CA ARG A 33 -0.29 18.14 2.51
C ARG A 33 0.98 17.32 2.31
N LYS A 34 2.04 17.56 3.09
CA LYS A 34 3.28 16.79 2.98
C LYS A 34 3.04 15.33 3.33
N THR A 35 2.26 15.10 4.39
CA THR A 35 1.85 13.76 4.82
C THR A 35 0.96 13.09 3.76
N GLN A 36 0.00 13.82 3.18
CA GLN A 36 -0.83 13.31 2.08
C GLN A 36 0.01 12.84 0.89
N ASP A 37 0.93 13.68 0.41
CA ASP A 37 1.82 13.36 -0.71
C ASP A 37 2.70 12.14 -0.39
N ALA A 38 3.23 12.07 0.84
CA ALA A 38 4.04 10.94 1.28
C ALA A 38 3.25 9.62 1.35
N VAL A 39 2.01 9.64 1.85
CA VAL A 39 1.14 8.46 1.92
C VAL A 39 0.75 8.00 0.52
N ILE A 40 0.31 8.92 -0.35
CA ILE A 40 -0.05 8.61 -1.74
C ILE A 40 1.13 7.97 -2.47
N ARG A 41 2.34 8.53 -2.31
CA ARG A 41 3.54 7.97 -2.92
C ARG A 41 3.84 6.54 -2.45
N ASN A 42 3.70 6.26 -1.16
CA ASN A 42 3.91 4.89 -0.67
C ASN A 42 2.83 3.93 -1.18
N LEU A 43 1.57 4.35 -1.30
CA LEU A 43 0.50 3.54 -1.88
C LEU A 43 0.73 3.21 -3.37
N GLU A 44 1.27 4.16 -4.15
CA GLU A 44 1.69 3.89 -5.53
C GLU A 44 2.78 2.82 -5.61
N ILE A 45 3.79 2.92 -4.73
CA ILE A 45 4.90 1.96 -4.66
C ILE A 45 4.39 0.59 -4.22
N VAL A 46 3.50 0.52 -3.23
CA VAL A 46 2.81 -0.71 -2.81
C VAL A 46 2.15 -1.38 -4.02
N GLY A 47 1.34 -0.63 -4.78
CA GLY A 47 0.68 -1.16 -5.99
C GLY A 47 1.67 -1.60 -7.07
N GLN A 48 2.80 -0.90 -7.24
CA GLN A 48 3.84 -1.31 -8.17
C GLN A 48 4.51 -2.62 -7.74
N ILE A 49 4.87 -2.77 -6.46
CA ILE A 49 5.52 -3.98 -5.96
C ILE A 49 4.60 -5.18 -6.08
N VAL A 50 3.31 -5.04 -5.72
CA VAL A 50 2.32 -6.12 -5.86
C VAL A 50 2.18 -6.55 -7.32
N ARG A 51 2.24 -5.61 -8.27
CA ARG A 51 2.25 -5.91 -9.70
C ARG A 51 3.51 -6.67 -10.12
N ASP A 52 4.68 -6.20 -9.70
CA ASP A 52 5.97 -6.81 -10.04
C ASP A 52 6.12 -8.24 -9.46
N LEU A 53 5.54 -8.49 -8.28
CA LEU A 53 5.50 -9.80 -7.63
C LEU A 53 4.50 -10.77 -8.29
N GLY A 54 3.56 -10.28 -9.07
CA GLY A 54 2.49 -11.06 -9.68
C GLY A 54 1.31 -11.27 -8.72
N PRO A 55 0.17 -10.58 -8.93
CA PRO A 55 -1.01 -10.71 -8.07
C PRO A 55 -1.54 -12.14 -7.95
N ASP A 56 -1.51 -12.92 -9.02
CA ASP A 56 -1.99 -14.31 -9.03
C ASP A 56 -1.09 -15.21 -8.17
N SER A 57 0.24 -15.05 -8.28
CA SER A 57 1.24 -15.76 -7.46
C SER A 57 1.09 -15.44 -5.96
N LEU A 58 0.78 -14.18 -5.63
CA LEU A 58 0.48 -13.78 -4.25
C LEU A 58 -0.86 -14.40 -3.77
N ALA A 59 -1.87 -14.43 -4.65
CA ALA A 59 -3.19 -14.99 -4.34
C ALA A 59 -3.16 -16.50 -4.10
N GLU A 60 -2.27 -17.25 -4.76
CA GLU A 60 -2.09 -18.70 -4.53
C GLU A 60 -1.75 -19.02 -3.06
N GLN A 61 -1.04 -18.11 -2.38
CA GLN A 61 -0.58 -18.31 -1.00
C GLN A 61 -1.46 -17.56 0.02
N ARG A 62 -2.05 -16.43 -0.39
CA ARG A 62 -2.85 -15.54 0.44
C ARG A 62 -4.09 -15.03 -0.32
N PRO A 63 -5.09 -15.88 -0.57
CA PRO A 63 -6.27 -15.51 -1.38
C PRO A 63 -7.21 -14.52 -0.67
N GLU A 64 -7.06 -14.31 0.64
CA GLU A 64 -7.87 -13.38 1.43
C GLU A 64 -7.60 -11.90 1.11
N VAL A 65 -6.46 -11.59 0.48
CA VAL A 65 -6.07 -10.22 0.12
C VAL A 65 -6.41 -9.94 -1.35
N PRO A 66 -7.05 -8.81 -1.67
CA PRO A 66 -7.44 -8.48 -3.05
C PRO A 66 -6.25 -7.94 -3.87
N TRP A 67 -5.23 -8.77 -4.13
CA TRP A 67 -3.97 -8.36 -4.77
C TRP A 67 -4.14 -7.65 -6.11
N ALA A 68 -5.04 -8.13 -6.97
CA ALA A 68 -5.31 -7.49 -8.26
C ALA A 68 -5.83 -6.06 -8.11
N ARG A 69 -6.68 -5.81 -7.10
CA ARG A 69 -7.16 -4.46 -6.78
C ARG A 69 -6.02 -3.57 -6.29
N ILE A 70 -5.15 -4.10 -5.42
CA ILE A 70 -3.99 -3.37 -4.88
C ILE A 70 -3.02 -2.98 -6.01
N ALA A 71 -2.73 -3.90 -6.93
CA ALA A 71 -1.92 -3.61 -8.12
C ALA A 71 -2.54 -2.51 -9.00
N GLY A 72 -3.87 -2.46 -9.07
CA GLY A 72 -4.65 -1.45 -9.78
C GLY A 72 -4.59 -0.05 -9.15
N THR A 73 -4.42 0.06 -7.83
CA THR A 73 -4.41 1.34 -7.09
C THR A 73 -3.41 2.35 -7.66
N ARG A 74 -2.21 1.89 -8.07
CA ARG A 74 -1.19 2.75 -8.72
C ARG A 74 -1.75 3.50 -9.93
N ASN A 75 -2.59 2.86 -10.76
CA ASN A 75 -3.13 3.49 -11.96
C ASN A 75 -4.14 4.58 -11.58
N ILE A 76 -4.95 4.35 -10.55
CA ILE A 76 -5.92 5.33 -10.06
C ILE A 76 -5.18 6.56 -9.52
N LEU A 77 -4.18 6.36 -8.66
CA LEU A 77 -3.41 7.45 -8.05
C LEU A 77 -2.59 8.25 -9.09
N ALA A 78 -1.96 7.56 -10.04
CA ALA A 78 -1.14 8.21 -11.06
C ALA A 78 -1.96 8.98 -12.11
N HIS A 79 -3.20 8.58 -12.40
CA HIS A 79 -4.03 9.22 -13.43
C HIS A 79 -5.07 10.20 -12.89
N GLN A 80 -5.48 10.08 -11.62
CA GLN A 80 -6.41 11.01 -10.96
C GLN A 80 -5.68 12.07 -10.11
N TYR A 81 -4.42 12.38 -10.43
CA TYR A 81 -3.56 13.31 -9.68
C TYR A 81 -4.12 14.75 -9.55
N LEU A 82 -5.07 15.15 -10.41
CA LEU A 82 -5.76 16.45 -10.33
C LEU A 82 -6.87 16.50 -9.27
N GLY A 83 -7.17 15.40 -8.58
CA GLY A 83 -8.25 15.35 -7.60
C GLY A 83 -8.35 14.01 -6.89
N VAL A 84 -7.25 13.54 -6.29
CA VAL A 84 -7.28 12.34 -5.45
C VAL A 84 -8.22 12.58 -4.27
N ASP A 85 -9.22 11.72 -4.12
CA ASP A 85 -10.13 11.76 -2.98
C ASP A 85 -9.39 11.34 -1.69
N LEU A 86 -9.00 12.33 -0.88
CA LEU A 86 -8.30 12.12 0.38
C LEU A 86 -9.12 11.31 1.39
N SER A 87 -10.46 11.33 1.32
CA SER A 87 -11.29 10.47 2.16
C SER A 87 -11.20 9.01 1.75
N LEU A 88 -11.09 8.74 0.44
CA LEU A 88 -10.80 7.39 -0.05
C LEU A 88 -9.41 6.92 0.40
N ILE A 89 -8.38 7.77 0.31
CA ILE A 89 -7.03 7.44 0.80
C ILE A 89 -7.07 7.11 2.29
N TRP A 90 -7.75 7.94 3.10
CA TRP A 90 -7.88 7.66 4.52
C TRP A 90 -8.58 6.32 4.80
N ASN A 91 -9.63 5.99 4.05
CA ASN A 91 -10.31 4.69 4.20
C ASN A 91 -9.37 3.51 3.92
N ILE A 92 -8.47 3.63 2.94
CA ILE A 92 -7.45 2.62 2.67
C ILE A 92 -6.50 2.47 3.87
N VAL A 93 -6.01 3.59 4.40
CA VAL A 93 -5.12 3.60 5.58
C VAL A 93 -5.79 2.93 6.78
N GLU A 94 -7.05 3.27 7.05
CA GLU A 94 -7.77 2.79 8.24
C GLU A 94 -8.16 1.31 8.14
N ARG A 95 -8.54 0.83 6.95
CA ARG A 95 -9.19 -0.48 6.80
C ARG A 95 -8.32 -1.53 6.13
N GLU A 96 -7.53 -1.13 5.13
CA GLU A 96 -6.86 -2.07 4.22
C GLU A 96 -5.38 -2.29 4.59
N LEU A 97 -4.76 -1.33 5.29
CA LEU A 97 -3.33 -1.37 5.60
C LEU A 97 -2.98 -2.56 6.51
N ARG A 98 -3.73 -2.76 7.60
CA ARG A 98 -3.45 -3.82 8.58
C ARG A 98 -3.59 -5.23 8.00
N PRO A 99 -4.67 -5.60 7.27
CA PRO A 99 -4.76 -6.90 6.63
C PRO A 99 -3.60 -7.16 5.65
N LEU A 100 -3.21 -6.15 4.88
CA LEU A 100 -2.12 -6.26 3.93
C LEU A 100 -0.77 -6.49 4.63
N GLU A 101 -0.48 -5.73 5.70
CA GLU A 101 0.73 -5.89 6.52
C GLU A 101 0.86 -7.31 7.09
N GLN A 102 -0.24 -7.86 7.61
CA GLN A 102 -0.26 -9.23 8.14
C GLN A 102 0.06 -10.26 7.05
N ALA A 103 -0.49 -10.10 5.86
CA ALA A 103 -0.21 -11.00 4.74
C ALA A 103 1.26 -10.91 4.30
N VAL A 104 1.81 -9.69 4.22
CA VAL A 104 3.22 -9.46 3.86
C VAL A 104 4.17 -10.05 4.89
N GLN A 105 3.89 -9.86 6.18
CA GLN A 105 4.72 -10.44 7.25
C GLN A 105 4.77 -11.97 7.16
N ARG A 106 3.63 -12.62 6.90
CA ARG A 106 3.59 -14.08 6.72
C ARG A 106 4.44 -14.58 5.55
N PHE A 107 4.65 -13.77 4.50
CA PHE A 107 5.58 -14.13 3.42
C PHE A 107 7.05 -13.96 3.83
N LEU A 108 7.36 -13.07 4.77
CA LEU A 108 8.72 -12.81 5.25
C LEU A 108 9.17 -13.78 6.34
N ASP A 109 8.22 -14.36 7.09
CA ASP A 109 8.47 -15.35 8.14
C ASP A 109 8.65 -16.79 7.60
N THR A 110 8.57 -16.97 6.28
CA THR A 110 8.78 -18.27 5.58
C THR A 110 10.22 -18.37 5.07
#